data_AF-A0A7C5LA26-F1
#
_entry.id   AF-A0A7C5LA26-F1
#
_cell.length_a   1.000
_cell.length_b   1.000
_cell.length_c   1.000
_cell.angle_alpha   90.00
_cell.angle_beta   90.00
_cell.angle_gamma   90.00
#
_symmetry.space_group_name_H-M   'P 1'
#
loop_
_entity.id
_entity.type
_entity.pdbx_description
1 polymer ?
#
loop_
_entity_poly.entity_id
_entity_poly.type
_entity_poly.pdbx_seq_one_letter_code
_entity_poly.pdbx_strand_id
1 'polypeptide(L)'
;MASVSIEVKVFVPMHLALVMVNSVMPEVVTMKGRRSEADLQTVEDGLVARLFSQDLVAARAAANTLIRLLETSYRTLEVAGCVG
;
A
#
# COMPACT_ATOMS: atom_id res chain seq x y z
N MET A 1 -6.97 -1.78 -25.01
CA MET A 1 -5.94 -1.53 -23.97
C MET A 1 -6.20 -2.48 -22.83
N ALA A 2 -5.18 -3.19 -22.35
CA ALA A 2 -5.33 -4.09 -21.20
C ALA A 2 -5.08 -3.30 -19.91
N SER A 3 -6.09 -3.22 -19.05
CA SER A 3 -5.96 -2.65 -17.70
C SER A 3 -5.62 -3.74 -16.69
N VAL A 4 -4.96 -3.36 -15.61
CA VAL A 4 -4.57 -4.26 -14.53
C VAL A 4 -5.07 -3.70 -13.21
N SER A 5 -5.64 -4.57 -12.37
CA SER A 5 -5.95 -4.26 -10.98
C SER A 5 -5.20 -5.24 -10.09
N ILE A 6 -4.57 -4.72 -9.04
CA ILE A 6 -3.83 -5.49 -8.04
C ILE A 6 -4.40 -5.11 -6.67
N GLU A 7 -4.70 -6.11 -5.86
CA GLU A 7 -5.07 -5.93 -4.46
C GLU A 7 -4.04 -6.65 -3.57
N VAL A 8 -3.51 -5.94 -2.59
CA VAL A 8 -2.57 -6.47 -1.59
C VAL A 8 -3.20 -6.31 -0.21
N LYS A 9 -3.38 -7.43 0.49
CA LYS A 9 -3.86 -7.44 1.88
C LYS A 9 -2.68 -7.71 2.81
N VAL A 10 -2.51 -6.84 3.80
CA VAL A 10 -1.53 -7.01 4.88
C VAL A 10 -2.30 -7.26 6.16
N PHE A 11 -2.03 -8.41 6.78
CA PHE A 11 -2.70 -8.85 7.99
C PHE A 11 -1.92 -8.39 9.22
N VAL A 12 -2.48 -7.40 9.92
CA VAL A 12 -1.89 -6.84 11.15
C VAL A 12 -3.03 -6.36 12.07
N PRO A 13 -2.80 -6.33 13.39
CA PRO A 13 -3.71 -5.68 14.33
C PRO A 13 -4.17 -4.29 13.86
N MET A 14 -5.46 -3.99 14.05
CA MET A 14 -6.08 -2.75 13.55
C MET A 14 -5.35 -1.46 13.96
N HIS A 15 -4.80 -1.41 15.18
CA HIS A 15 -4.04 -0.25 15.63
C HIS A 15 -2.76 -0.03 14.81
N LEU A 16 -2.07 -1.11 14.42
CA LEU A 16 -0.90 -1.04 13.53
C LEU A 16 -1.32 -0.69 12.11
N ALA A 17 -2.42 -1.27 11.63
CA ALA A 17 -2.97 -0.92 10.31
C ALA A 17 -3.24 0.58 10.20
N LEU A 18 -3.85 1.19 11.22
CA LEU A 18 -4.10 2.63 11.27
C LEU A 18 -2.81 3.44 11.21
N VAL A 19 -1.78 3.05 11.97
CA VAL A 19 -0.47 3.71 11.93
C VAL A 19 0.17 3.59 10.56
N MET A 20 0.17 2.39 9.98
CA MET A 20 0.73 2.14 8.65
C MET A 20 0.02 2.97 7.60
N VAL A 21 -1.32 2.96 7.57
CA VAL A 21 -2.11 3.75 6.62
C VAL A 21 -1.81 5.23 6.76
N ASN A 22 -1.85 5.78 7.98
CA ASN A 22 -1.57 7.21 8.20
C ASN A 22 -0.15 7.61 7.79
N SER A 23 0.83 6.71 7.95
CA SER A 23 2.22 6.97 7.55
C SER A 23 2.46 6.89 6.04
N VAL A 24 1.75 5.98 5.35
CA VAL A 24 1.98 5.67 3.92
C VAL A 24 1.03 6.46 3.00
N MET A 25 -0.14 6.88 3.49
CA MET A 25 -1.15 7.59 2.70
C MET A 25 -0.63 8.84 1.97
N PRO A 26 0.22 9.70 2.57
CA PRO A 26 0.78 10.85 1.84
C PRO A 26 1.53 10.43 0.57
N GLU A 27 2.29 9.34 0.63
CA GLU A 27 3.03 8.79 -0.52
C GLU A 27 2.07 8.13 -1.53
N VAL A 28 1.05 7.40 -1.07
CA VAL A 28 0.04 6.78 -1.94
C VAL A 28 -0.74 7.83 -2.74
N VAL A 29 -1.05 8.98 -2.12
CA VAL A 29 -1.72 10.09 -2.80
C VAL A 29 -0.85 10.65 -3.92
N THR A 30 0.48 10.72 -3.75
CA THR A 30 1.39 11.19 -4.80
C THR A 30 1.58 10.19 -5.94
N MET A 31 1.26 8.91 -5.72
CA MET A 31 1.28 7.87 -6.77
C MET A 31 0.13 7.99 -7.78
N LYS A 32 -0.90 8.79 -7.50
CA LYS A 32 -1.98 9.05 -8.45
C LYS A 32 -1.44 9.83 -9.64
N GLY A 33 -1.31 9.14 -10.77
CA GLY A 33 -0.85 9.69 -12.04
C GLY A 33 -1.87 9.47 -13.15
N ARG A 34 -1.58 9.98 -14.36
CA ARG A 34 -2.48 9.82 -15.52
C ARG A 34 -2.79 8.36 -15.90
N ARG A 35 -1.94 7.42 -15.50
CA ARG A 35 -1.98 6.01 -15.93
C ARG A 35 -2.14 5.00 -14.79
N SER A 36 -2.10 5.46 -13.54
CA SER A 36 -2.16 4.61 -12.36
C SER A 36 -2.83 5.31 -11.20
N GLU A 37 -3.66 4.56 -10.48
CA GLU A 37 -4.33 5.02 -9.27
C GLU A 37 -4.04 4.02 -8.16
N ALA A 38 -3.68 4.53 -6.98
CA ALA A 38 -3.50 3.72 -5.78
C ALA A 38 -4.46 4.22 -4.70
N ASP A 39 -4.96 3.27 -3.92
CA ASP A 39 -5.80 3.50 -2.76
C ASP A 39 -5.33 2.60 -1.62
N LEU A 40 -5.49 3.09 -0.40
CA LEU A 40 -5.05 2.41 0.81
C LEU A 40 -6.09 2.62 1.90
N GLN A 41 -6.60 1.52 2.43
CA GLN A 41 -7.65 1.53 3.45
C GLN A 41 -7.37 0.51 4.54
N THR A 42 -7.79 0.81 5.76
CA THR A 42 -7.86 -0.20 6.82
C THR A 42 -9.10 -1.09 6.63
N VAL A 43 -8.99 -2.34 7.06
CA VAL A 43 -10.06 -3.34 7.12
C VAL A 43 -9.96 -4.07 8.47
N GLU A 44 -10.99 -4.83 8.86
CA GLU A 44 -11.01 -5.48 10.19
C GLU A 44 -9.72 -6.28 10.51
N ASP A 45 -9.18 -7.01 9.52
CA ASP A 45 -7.98 -7.84 9.69
C ASP A 45 -6.66 -7.14 9.32
N GLY A 46 -6.65 -5.81 9.15
CA GLY A 46 -5.43 -5.06 8.84
C GLY A 46 -5.65 -3.97 7.81
N LEU A 47 -4.95 -4.05 6.67
CA LEU A 47 -5.09 -3.07 5.59
C LEU A 47 -5.13 -3.72 4.22
N VAL A 48 -5.76 -3.01 3.29
CA VAL A 48 -5.85 -3.37 1.88
C VAL A 48 -5.36 -2.20 1.05
N ALA A 49 -4.42 -2.49 0.16
CA ALA A 49 -3.94 -1.56 -0.83
C ALA A 49 -4.41 -2.00 -2.21
N ARG A 50 -5.07 -1.09 -2.94
CA ARG A 50 -5.57 -1.34 -4.30
C ARG A 50 -4.79 -0.49 -5.27
N LEU A 51 -4.40 -1.10 -6.38
CA LEU A 51 -3.72 -0.43 -7.48
C LEU A 51 -4.47 -0.72 -8.77
N PHE A 52 -4.77 0.33 -9.52
CA PHE A 52 -5.25 0.26 -10.88
C PHE A 52 -4.22 0.88 -11.83
N SER A 53 -4.05 0.29 -13.01
CA SER A 53 -3.16 0.81 -14.04
C SER A 53 -3.69 0.49 -15.44
N GLN A 54 -3.42 1.42 -16.38
CA GLN A 54 -3.79 1.28 -17.80
C GLN A 54 -2.81 0.44 -18.62
N ASP A 55 -1.63 0.14 -18.07
CA ASP A 55 -0.62 -0.71 -18.70
C ASP A 55 0.18 -1.51 -17.65
N LEU A 56 0.74 -2.65 -18.07
CA LEU A 56 1.50 -3.57 -17.21
C LEU A 56 2.80 -2.95 -16.67
N VAL A 57 3.42 -2.04 -17.41
CA VAL A 57 4.70 -1.44 -17.02
C VAL A 57 4.48 -0.47 -15.86
N ALA A 58 3.47 0.40 -15.97
CA ALA A 58 3.03 1.28 -14.92
C ALA A 58 2.50 0.50 -13.70
N ALA A 59 1.79 -0.61 -13.93
CA ALA A 59 1.32 -1.48 -12.84
C ALA A 59 2.50 -2.05 -12.04
N ARG A 60 3.52 -2.57 -12.72
CA ARG A 60 4.72 -3.13 -12.08
C ARG A 60 5.48 -2.06 -11.29
N ALA A 61 5.65 -0.87 -11.85
CA ALA A 61 6.35 0.22 -11.19
C ALA A 61 5.60 0.66 -9.91
N ALA A 62 4.30 0.90 -10.02
CA ALA A 62 3.48 1.34 -8.89
C ALA A 62 3.34 0.24 -7.82
N ALA A 63 3.16 -1.03 -8.19
CA ALA A 63 3.12 -2.14 -7.25
C ALA A 63 4.44 -2.26 -6.45
N ASN A 64 5.59 -2.16 -7.12
CA ASN A 64 6.89 -2.20 -6.44
C ASN A 64 7.06 -1.06 -5.44
N THR A 65 6.64 0.16 -5.79
CA THR A 65 6.68 1.30 -4.87
C THR A 65 5.78 1.06 -3.67
N LEU A 66 4.53 0.65 -3.90
CA LEU A 66 3.55 0.41 -2.84
C LEU A 66 4.01 -0.68 -1.87
N ILE A 67 4.50 -1.82 -2.39
CA ILE A 67 4.99 -2.93 -1.56
C ILE A 67 6.19 -2.47 -0.71
N ARG A 68 7.12 -1.71 -1.29
CA ARG A 68 8.27 -1.18 -0.54
C ARG A 68 7.85 -0.23 0.58
N LEU A 69 6.88 0.66 0.32
CA LEU A 69 6.37 1.57 1.34
C LEU A 69 5.72 0.82 2.51
N LEU A 70 4.90 -0.19 2.21
CA LEU A 70 4.27 -1.04 3.22
C LEU A 70 5.31 -1.83 4.01
N GLU A 71 6.32 -2.41 3.35
CA GLU A 71 7.41 -3.12 4.00
C GLU A 71 8.24 -2.19 4.92
N THR A 72 8.60 -0.99 4.44
CA THR A 72 9.33 -0.01 5.25
C THR A 72 8.52 0.42 6.46
N SER A 73 7.22 0.67 6.30
CA SER A 73 6.33 1.03 7.41
C SER A 73 6.25 -0.11 8.45
N TYR A 74 6.08 -1.35 7.99
CA TYR A 74 6.04 -2.52 8.86
C TYR A 74 7.36 -2.72 9.63
N ARG A 75 8.50 -2.71 8.93
CA ARG A 75 9.82 -2.81 9.58
C ARG A 75 10.09 -1.70 10.59
N THR A 76 9.60 -0.49 10.31
CA THR A 76 9.70 0.64 11.26
C THR A 76 8.94 0.33 12.54
N LEU A 77 7.77 -0.30 12.44
CA LEU A 77 6.98 -0.72 13.60
C LEU A 77 7.63 -1.88 14.35
N GLU A 78 8.28 -2.83 13.66
CA GLU A 78 9.08 -3.88 14.30
C GLU A 78 10.22 -3.28 15.13
N VAL A 79 10.97 -2.33 14.56
CA VAL A 79 12.08 -1.66 15.26
C VAL A 79 11.58 -0.82 16.44
N ALA A 80 10.39 -0.22 16.33
CA ALA A 80 9.75 0.51 17.42
C ALA A 80 9.18 -0.40 18.52
N GLY A 81 9.24 -1.73 18.37
CA GLY A 81 8.68 -2.69 19.31
C GLY A 81 7.16 -2.76 19.30
N CYS A 82 6.52 -2.24 18.25
CA CYS A 82 5.07 -2.30 18.07
C CYS A 82 4.61 -3.62 17.43
N VAL A 83 5.53 -4.36 16.81
CA VAL A 83 5.29 -5.68 16.23
C VAL A 83 6.39 -6.63 16.70
N GLY A 84 5.99 -7.81 17.16
CA GLY A 84 6.86 -8.87 17.67
C GLY A 84 6.15 -10.20 17.65
#